data_AF-A0A952NX45-F1
#
_entry.id   AF-A0A952NX45-F1
#
_cell.length_a   1.000
_cell.length_b   1.000
_cell.length_c   1.000
_cell.angle_alpha   90.00
_cell.angle_beta   90.00
_cell.angle_gamma   90.00
#
_symmetry.space_group_name_H-M   'P 1'
#
loop_
_entity.id
_entity.type
_entity.pdbx_description
1 polymer ?
#
loop_
_entity_poly.entity_id
_entity_poly.type
_entity_poly.pdbx_seq_one_letter_code
_entity_poly.pdbx_strand_id
1 'polypeptide(L)'
;MKSFVDGSGPAAASYRYIISESGRGAGMHPMDIPSSRVLRIDELYRERWIARLEESLSDLGYRPGIAKFALSCAHPEGSEGSHRNAITLLSQGEPCLCADDDVIFDIKSLPDSATTDSTPTAYPFHPFRDSAQLDEFERDAESIPVQEFMRLHETALQVATFSSPGLRGDSAYGGARFIFTFPDSALEAHCRRANFVATALSSRIMWRQAARNHLVPYAAIATYLFGMDGRLNLAPCFPFHRNVDGAFIYATKALNPEARTAHLQTSVLHRPPVDRGRYPSLETLEFRINDLLWLIWSEWLREVPAAMSSADRHELASRHFREIGSRPLEAFGEFLRGLAVRSLLERAAQLEAQVHRLREKSGIAGLPAWTELAAKEVALCRKIALDANTGSEWAKALPLESHGPDRRDDDRLRITREWILSYGWLLAAWPVMRKTTRDEFLKDF
;
A
#
# COMPACT_ATOMS: atom_id res chain seq x y z
N MET A 1 2.08 4.20 24.71
CA MET A 1 1.44 5.06 23.68
C MET A 1 1.35 6.46 24.24
N LYS A 2 1.89 7.46 23.55
CA LYS A 2 1.75 8.88 23.90
C LYS A 2 0.73 9.51 22.95
N SER A 3 -0.27 10.23 23.46
CA SER A 3 -1.08 11.15 22.65
C SER A 3 -0.21 12.37 22.33
N PHE A 4 -0.14 12.74 21.05
CA PHE A 4 0.65 13.88 20.57
C PHE A 4 -0.30 15.05 20.30
N VAL A 5 -0.79 15.67 21.37
CA VAL A 5 -1.51 16.94 21.27
C VAL A 5 -0.94 17.84 22.36
N ASP A 6 0.14 18.56 22.04
CA ASP A 6 0.49 19.76 22.78
C ASP A 6 1.10 20.79 21.82
N GLY A 7 0.38 21.89 21.66
CA GLY A 7 0.49 22.86 20.58
C GLY A 7 1.40 24.04 20.89
N SER A 8 2.71 23.84 20.80
CA SER A 8 3.66 24.95 20.63
C SER A 8 4.68 24.59 19.54
N GLY A 9 4.26 24.74 18.29
CA GLY A 9 5.10 24.46 17.12
C GLY A 9 6.08 25.60 16.82
N PRO A 10 7.33 25.31 16.42
CA PRO A 10 8.28 26.29 15.90
C PRO A 10 7.86 26.76 14.49
N ALA A 11 8.55 27.80 13.99
CA ALA A 11 8.28 28.50 12.72
C ALA A 11 7.84 27.59 11.56
N ALA A 12 6.83 28.05 10.81
CA ALA A 12 6.16 27.33 9.72
C ALA A 12 7.15 26.69 8.74
N ALA A 13 7.24 25.36 8.75
CA ALA A 13 7.92 24.60 7.71
C ALA A 13 7.20 24.79 6.37
N SER A 14 7.94 24.92 5.27
CA SER A 14 7.38 24.82 3.92
C SER A 14 6.97 23.38 3.64
N TYR A 15 5.74 23.19 3.15
CA TYR A 15 5.20 21.89 2.75
C TYR A 15 4.89 21.91 1.25
N ARG A 16 5.24 20.85 0.53
CA ARG A 16 4.86 20.63 -0.88
C ARG A 16 3.62 19.74 -0.95
N TYR A 17 2.68 20.09 -1.83
CA TYR A 17 1.46 19.32 -2.05
C TYR A 17 1.46 18.81 -3.49
N ILE A 18 1.61 17.50 -3.70
CA ILE A 18 1.69 16.95 -5.04
C ILE A 18 0.42 16.12 -5.29
N ILE A 19 -0.42 16.60 -6.19
CA ILE A 19 -1.61 15.88 -6.64
C ILE A 19 -1.24 15.14 -7.92
N SER A 20 -1.38 13.82 -7.90
CA SER A 20 -1.13 12.96 -9.05
C SER A 20 -2.38 12.93 -9.94
N GLU A 21 -2.38 13.62 -11.07
CA GLU A 21 -3.42 13.46 -12.09
C GLU A 21 -3.19 12.14 -12.86
N SER A 22 -3.84 11.05 -12.48
CA SER A 22 -3.95 9.86 -13.34
C SER A 22 -5.05 10.06 -14.37
N GLY A 23 -4.87 11.06 -15.24
CA GLY A 23 -5.83 11.57 -16.22
C GLY A 23 -7.04 10.66 -16.52
N ARG A 24 -8.18 10.93 -15.88
CA ARG A 24 -9.57 10.84 -16.39
C ARG A 24 -10.55 10.94 -15.19
N GLY A 25 -10.86 12.15 -14.75
CA GLY A 25 -11.94 12.35 -13.77
C GLY A 25 -12.11 13.80 -13.36
N ALA A 26 -13.27 14.38 -13.66
CA ALA A 26 -13.69 15.68 -13.16
C ALA A 26 -14.13 15.52 -11.69
N GLY A 27 -13.22 15.80 -10.76
CA GLY A 27 -13.46 15.63 -9.32
C GLY A 27 -12.76 16.71 -8.50
N MET A 28 -13.05 17.97 -8.80
CA MET A 28 -12.62 19.18 -8.07
C MET A 28 -11.17 19.65 -8.36
N HIS A 29 -11.06 20.88 -8.87
CA HIS A 29 -9.79 21.61 -8.91
C HIS A 29 -9.37 21.98 -7.47
N PRO A 30 -8.08 21.84 -7.11
CA PRO A 30 -7.56 22.28 -5.81
C PRO A 30 -7.52 23.82 -5.77
N MET A 31 -8.69 24.47 -5.73
CA MET A 31 -8.83 25.94 -5.74
C MET A 31 -8.40 26.58 -4.42
N ASP A 32 -8.30 25.78 -3.34
CA ASP A 32 -7.92 26.24 -1.99
C ASP A 32 -6.49 25.86 -1.59
N ILE A 33 -5.76 25.11 -2.43
CA ILE A 33 -4.34 24.83 -2.20
C ILE A 33 -3.55 25.94 -2.91
N PRO A 34 -2.67 26.68 -2.21
CA PRO A 34 -1.86 27.72 -2.85
C PRO A 34 -1.15 27.16 -4.09
N SER A 35 -1.38 27.77 -5.26
CA SER A 35 -0.85 27.31 -6.56
C SER A 35 0.67 27.18 -6.60
N SER A 36 1.38 27.93 -5.74
CA SER A 36 2.84 27.85 -5.56
C SER A 36 3.33 26.55 -4.93
N ARG A 37 2.44 25.63 -4.53
CA ARG A 37 2.78 24.38 -3.84
C ARG A 37 2.38 23.12 -4.61
N VAL A 38 1.80 23.26 -5.82
CA VAL A 38 1.35 22.14 -6.66
C VAL A 38 2.33 21.91 -7.80
N LEU A 39 2.98 20.74 -7.80
CA LEU A 39 3.95 20.36 -8.83
C LEU A 39 3.30 19.44 -9.86
N ARG A 40 3.15 19.94 -11.10
CA ARG A 40 2.66 19.14 -12.23
C ARG A 40 3.82 18.61 -13.04
N ILE A 41 3.90 17.29 -13.17
CA ILE A 41 4.93 16.62 -13.96
C ILE A 41 4.33 16.31 -15.33
N ASP A 42 4.57 17.17 -16.33
CA ASP A 42 4.20 16.82 -17.71
C ASP A 42 5.15 15.75 -18.29
N GLU A 43 4.68 15.07 -19.34
CA GLU A 43 5.39 13.93 -19.93
C GLU A 43 6.75 14.32 -20.53
N LEU A 44 6.84 15.49 -21.18
CA LEU A 44 8.07 15.99 -21.78
C LEU A 44 9.13 16.34 -20.72
N TYR A 45 8.70 16.97 -19.62
CA TYR A 45 9.53 17.24 -18.46
C TYR A 45 10.06 15.93 -17.86
N ARG A 46 9.19 14.93 -17.73
CA ARG A 46 9.54 13.61 -17.22
C ARG A 46 10.53 12.87 -18.11
N GLU A 47 10.39 12.93 -19.42
CA GLU A 47 11.32 12.31 -20.36
C GLU A 47 12.73 12.92 -20.27
N ARG A 48 12.82 14.26 -20.20
CA ARG A 48 14.10 14.96 -19.99
C ARG A 48 14.75 14.57 -18.66
N TRP A 49 13.94 14.48 -17.61
CA TRP A 49 14.41 14.05 -16.30
C TRP A 49 14.93 12.60 -16.34
N ILE A 50 14.20 11.68 -16.97
CA ILE A 50 14.65 10.29 -17.18
C ILE A 50 15.98 10.28 -17.92
N ALA A 51 16.11 11.00 -19.05
CA ALA A 51 17.34 11.01 -19.84
C ALA A 51 18.57 11.44 -19.04
N ARG A 52 18.42 12.48 -18.21
CA ARG A 52 19.50 12.98 -17.35
C ARG A 52 19.87 12.02 -16.23
N LEU A 53 18.88 11.36 -15.62
CA LEU A 53 19.12 10.31 -14.63
C LEU A 53 19.83 9.12 -15.26
N GLU A 54 19.44 8.70 -16.46
CA GLU A 54 20.13 7.61 -17.19
C GLU A 54 21.60 7.96 -17.47
N GLU A 55 21.90 9.20 -17.89
CA GLU A 55 23.28 9.67 -18.08
C GLU A 55 24.09 9.52 -16.78
N SER A 56 23.57 10.06 -15.67
CA SER A 56 24.22 9.98 -14.35
C SER A 56 24.42 8.55 -13.88
N LEU A 57 23.46 7.66 -14.12
CA LEU A 57 23.51 6.26 -13.72
C LEU A 57 24.49 5.46 -14.59
N SER A 58 24.54 5.74 -15.89
CA SER A 58 25.45 5.12 -16.85
C SER A 58 26.90 5.42 -16.50
N ASP A 59 27.22 6.68 -16.19
CA ASP A 59 28.58 7.10 -15.78
C ASP A 59 29.08 6.38 -14.52
N LEU A 60 28.15 5.93 -13.68
CA LEU A 60 28.43 5.19 -12.45
C LEU A 60 28.33 3.66 -12.60
N GLY A 61 28.09 3.17 -13.83
CA GLY A 61 28.05 1.73 -14.14
C GLY A 61 26.80 0.99 -13.68
N TYR A 62 25.69 1.69 -13.45
CA TYR A 62 24.39 1.06 -13.18
C TYR A 62 23.78 0.44 -14.45
N ARG A 63 22.85 -0.51 -14.28
CA ARG A 63 22.13 -1.15 -15.40
C ARG A 63 21.44 -0.07 -16.26
N PRO A 64 21.61 -0.07 -17.59
CA PRO A 64 20.91 0.86 -18.47
C PRO A 64 19.40 0.70 -18.39
N GLY A 65 18.66 1.82 -18.46
CA GLY A 65 17.20 1.83 -18.48
C GLY A 65 16.53 1.77 -17.11
N ILE A 66 17.28 1.91 -16.01
CA ILE A 66 16.73 1.83 -14.65
C ILE A 66 15.93 3.06 -14.25
N ALA A 67 16.32 4.26 -14.68
CA ALA A 67 15.50 5.44 -14.48
C ALA A 67 14.22 5.35 -15.31
N LYS A 68 14.31 4.82 -16.54
CA LYS A 68 13.13 4.52 -17.37
C LYS A 68 12.24 3.47 -16.72
N PHE A 69 12.79 2.39 -16.16
CA PHE A 69 12.03 1.39 -15.41
C PHE A 69 11.28 2.05 -14.25
N ALA A 70 11.96 2.90 -13.47
CA ALA A 70 11.40 3.53 -12.28
C ALA A 70 10.34 4.60 -12.57
N LEU A 71 10.49 5.34 -13.67
CA LEU A 71 9.75 6.58 -13.92
C LEU A 71 8.94 6.55 -15.21
N SER A 72 9.03 5.56 -16.09
CA SER A 72 8.22 5.58 -17.33
C SER A 72 6.74 5.35 -17.04
N CYS A 73 5.87 6.14 -17.68
CA CYS A 73 4.42 5.89 -17.72
C CYS A 73 3.97 5.07 -18.92
N ALA A 74 4.86 4.81 -19.88
CA ALA A 74 4.53 4.13 -21.13
C ALA A 74 4.26 2.62 -20.97
N HIS A 75 4.17 2.10 -19.74
CA HIS A 75 3.86 0.70 -19.55
C HIS A 75 2.35 0.49 -19.73
N PRO A 76 1.92 -0.42 -20.64
CA PRO A 76 0.51 -0.63 -20.95
C PRO A 76 -0.31 -1.16 -19.76
N GLU A 77 0.36 -1.62 -18.70
CA GLU A 77 -0.23 -2.34 -17.56
C GLU A 77 -0.29 -1.50 -16.26
N GLY A 78 -0.10 -0.17 -16.34
CA GLY A 78 -0.22 0.78 -15.21
C GLY A 78 1.06 1.60 -14.94
N SER A 79 0.93 2.72 -14.22
CA SER A 79 2.04 3.66 -13.95
C SER A 79 1.99 4.29 -12.56
N GLU A 80 1.15 3.77 -11.67
CA GLU A 80 0.89 4.28 -10.33
C GLU A 80 2.18 4.28 -9.48
N GLY A 81 2.98 3.22 -9.58
CA GLY A 81 4.28 3.16 -8.91
C GLY A 81 5.30 4.12 -9.51
N SER A 82 5.31 4.29 -10.83
CA SER A 82 6.15 5.29 -11.50
C SER A 82 5.79 6.71 -11.06
N HIS A 83 4.49 7.04 -10.95
CA HIS A 83 4.03 8.32 -10.40
C HIS A 83 4.51 8.50 -8.96
N ARG A 84 4.31 7.51 -8.10
CA ARG A 84 4.76 7.58 -6.70
C ARG A 84 6.28 7.69 -6.56
N ASN A 85 7.06 7.05 -7.44
CA ASN A 85 8.51 7.23 -7.51
C ASN A 85 8.87 8.68 -7.84
N ALA A 86 8.22 9.27 -8.84
CA ALA A 86 8.42 10.66 -9.20
C ALA A 86 8.12 11.61 -8.03
N ILE A 87 6.98 11.42 -7.37
CA ILE A 87 6.57 12.21 -6.20
C ILE A 87 7.60 12.05 -5.07
N THR A 88 8.04 10.82 -4.78
CA THR A 88 9.02 10.53 -3.73
C THR A 88 10.37 11.20 -3.99
N LEU A 89 10.81 11.24 -5.25
CA LEU A 89 12.05 11.93 -5.64
C LEU A 89 11.92 13.45 -5.54
N LEU A 90 10.75 14.01 -5.88
CA LEU A 90 10.49 15.45 -5.87
C LEU A 90 10.16 16.01 -4.49
N SER A 91 9.69 15.17 -3.56
CA SER A 91 9.44 15.54 -2.17
C SER A 91 10.72 15.52 -1.32
N GLN A 92 11.90 15.30 -1.90
CA GLN A 92 13.10 15.13 -1.11
C GLN A 92 13.43 16.37 -0.26
N GLY A 93 13.65 16.12 1.03
CA GLY A 93 13.94 17.17 2.00
C GLY A 93 12.71 17.84 2.61
N GLU A 94 11.50 17.53 2.13
CA GLU A 94 10.26 18.13 2.61
C GLU A 94 9.16 17.07 2.85
N PRO A 95 8.24 17.28 3.80
CA PRO A 95 7.06 16.43 3.90
C PRO A 95 6.11 16.69 2.73
N CYS A 96 5.47 15.63 2.24
CA CYS A 96 4.57 15.67 1.09
C CYS A 96 3.26 14.97 1.41
N LEU A 97 2.14 15.58 1.00
CA LEU A 97 0.85 14.91 0.92
C LEU A 97 0.61 14.43 -0.51
N CYS A 98 0.25 13.17 -0.67
CA CYS A 98 -0.09 12.55 -1.94
C CYS A 98 -1.54 12.05 -1.88
N ALA A 99 -2.31 12.35 -2.92
CA ALA A 99 -3.69 11.88 -3.08
C ALA A 99 -3.92 11.38 -4.51
N ASP A 100 -4.72 10.32 -4.65
CA ASP A 100 -5.25 9.82 -5.92
C ASP A 100 -6.31 10.81 -6.46
N ASP A 101 -6.56 10.78 -7.77
CA ASP A 101 -7.48 11.70 -8.45
C ASP A 101 -8.97 11.42 -8.16
N ASP A 102 -9.28 10.29 -7.55
CA ASP A 102 -10.60 9.91 -7.07
C ASP A 102 -10.81 10.15 -5.55
N VAL A 103 -9.91 10.92 -4.92
CA VAL A 103 -10.11 11.42 -3.55
C VAL A 103 -10.68 12.83 -3.54
N ILE A 104 -11.82 12.97 -2.85
CA ILE A 104 -12.49 14.23 -2.59
C ILE A 104 -12.15 14.68 -1.16
N PHE A 105 -11.65 15.91 -1.03
CA PHE A 105 -11.31 16.57 0.23
C PHE A 105 -12.57 17.05 0.98
N ASP A 106 -13.51 16.13 1.20
CA ASP A 106 -14.63 16.28 2.12
C ASP A 106 -14.27 15.48 3.38
N ILE A 107 -13.61 16.17 4.33
CA ILE A 107 -12.97 15.56 5.49
C ILE A 107 -13.97 15.47 6.63
N LYS A 108 -14.11 14.27 7.19
CA LYS A 108 -15.01 14.00 8.31
C LYS A 108 -14.29 13.35 9.48
N SER A 109 -14.81 13.52 10.68
CA SER A 109 -14.42 12.76 11.86
C SER A 109 -15.64 12.10 12.48
N LEU A 110 -15.51 10.82 12.85
CA LEU A 110 -16.50 10.14 13.66
C LEU A 110 -16.51 10.72 15.10
N PRO A 111 -17.70 10.90 15.70
CA PRO A 111 -17.80 11.28 17.09
C PRO A 111 -17.21 10.19 17.99
N ASP A 112 -16.69 10.56 19.15
CA ASP A 112 -16.07 9.63 20.10
C ASP A 112 -17.04 8.48 20.48
N SER A 113 -18.34 8.74 20.53
CA SER A 113 -19.39 7.74 20.80
C SER A 113 -19.50 6.64 19.72
N ALA A 114 -19.13 6.93 18.48
CA ALA A 114 -19.12 5.93 17.40
C ALA A 114 -17.90 4.99 17.49
N THR A 115 -16.90 5.36 18.29
CA THR A 115 -15.68 4.58 18.53
C THR A 115 -15.88 3.60 19.68
N THR A 116 -16.75 2.61 19.47
CA THR A 116 -17.14 1.64 20.53
C THR A 116 -16.02 0.68 20.98
N ASP A 117 -14.82 0.78 20.40
CA ASP A 117 -13.68 -0.08 20.73
C ASP A 117 -12.56 0.76 21.38
N SER A 118 -12.40 0.57 22.69
CA SER A 118 -11.39 1.25 23.52
C SER A 118 -9.95 0.84 23.18
N THR A 119 -9.74 -0.14 22.30
CA THR A 119 -8.39 -0.51 21.88
C THR A 119 -7.82 0.52 20.90
N PRO A 120 -6.66 1.13 21.17
CA PRO A 120 -6.01 2.12 20.29
C PRO A 120 -5.74 1.63 18.86
N THR A 121 -5.78 0.31 18.64
CA THR A 121 -5.57 -0.36 17.35
C THR A 121 -6.87 -0.65 16.60
N ALA A 122 -8.03 -0.35 17.20
CA ALA A 122 -9.29 -0.50 16.51
C ALA A 122 -9.38 0.52 15.38
N TYR A 123 -9.47 0.01 14.15
CA TYR A 123 -10.02 0.75 13.03
C TYR A 123 -11.49 0.40 12.97
N PRO A 124 -12.38 1.19 13.60
CA PRO A 124 -13.80 1.12 13.32
C PRO A 124 -14.03 0.96 11.82
N PHE A 125 -14.58 -0.19 11.47
CA PHE A 125 -14.83 -0.62 10.11
C PHE A 125 -16.33 -0.84 9.93
N HIS A 126 -16.95 0.00 9.13
CA HIS A 126 -18.39 0.04 8.92
C HIS A 126 -18.65 -0.23 7.43
N PRO A 127 -18.89 -1.49 7.04
CA PRO A 127 -19.31 -1.80 5.67
C PRO A 127 -20.78 -1.42 5.49
N PHE A 128 -21.10 -0.88 4.32
CA PHE A 128 -22.45 -0.46 3.93
C PHE A 128 -22.88 -1.20 2.68
N ARG A 129 -24.18 -1.46 2.53
CA ARG A 129 -24.73 -2.12 1.34
C ARG A 129 -24.74 -1.20 0.12
N ASP A 130 -24.89 0.10 0.36
CA ASP A 130 -25.01 1.14 -0.65
C ASP A 130 -24.59 2.51 -0.07
N SER A 131 -24.61 3.54 -0.90
CA SER A 131 -24.29 4.91 -0.51
C SER A 131 -25.33 5.54 0.40
N ALA A 132 -26.61 5.11 0.35
CA ALA A 132 -27.66 5.71 1.17
C ALA A 132 -27.44 5.42 2.67
N GLN A 133 -26.96 4.21 2.99
CA GLN A 133 -26.57 3.87 4.36
C GLN A 133 -25.34 4.65 4.83
N LEU A 134 -24.39 4.93 3.92
CA LEU A 134 -23.25 5.79 4.23
C LEU A 134 -23.71 7.23 4.50
N ASP A 135 -24.59 7.78 3.65
CA ASP A 135 -25.12 9.13 3.79
C ASP A 135 -25.91 9.32 5.11
N GLU A 136 -26.64 8.29 5.55
CA GLU A 136 -27.31 8.28 6.85
C GLU A 136 -26.30 8.32 8.00
N PHE A 137 -25.27 7.48 7.93
CA PHE A 137 -24.20 7.42 8.94
C PHE A 137 -23.36 8.70 8.99
N GLU A 138 -23.22 9.39 7.86
CA GLU A 138 -22.49 10.64 7.72
C GLU A 138 -23.15 11.85 8.41
N ARG A 139 -24.44 11.78 8.77
CA ARG A 139 -25.17 12.91 9.36
C ARG A 139 -24.64 13.34 10.73
N ASP A 140 -24.09 12.39 11.48
CA ASP A 140 -23.60 12.59 12.84
C ASP A 140 -22.09 12.87 12.88
N ALA A 141 -21.42 12.91 11.72
CA ALA A 141 -20.00 13.14 11.63
C ALA A 141 -19.65 14.64 11.56
N GLU A 142 -18.55 15.02 12.21
CA GLU A 142 -18.05 16.38 12.21
C GLU A 142 -17.25 16.66 10.92
N SER A 143 -17.53 17.80 10.26
CA SER A 143 -16.74 18.27 9.13
C SER A 143 -15.46 18.95 9.59
N ILE A 144 -14.32 18.55 9.04
CA ILE A 144 -13.01 19.11 9.36
C ILE A 144 -12.56 20.03 8.22
N PRO A 145 -12.18 21.30 8.50
CA PRO A 145 -11.62 22.18 7.47
C PRO A 145 -10.34 21.61 6.84
N VAL A 146 -10.18 21.80 5.53
CA VAL A 146 -8.99 21.33 4.79
C VAL A 146 -7.70 21.82 5.44
N GLN A 147 -7.63 23.08 5.87
CA GLN A 147 -6.43 23.66 6.49
C GLN A 147 -6.07 22.95 7.81
N GLU A 148 -7.07 22.56 8.60
CA GLU A 148 -6.85 21.78 9.82
C GLU A 148 -6.39 20.36 9.49
N PHE A 149 -7.00 19.74 8.49
CA PHE A 149 -6.58 18.44 7.98
C PHE A 149 -5.12 18.43 7.51
N MET A 150 -4.70 19.46 6.76
CA MET A 150 -3.30 19.62 6.38
C MET A 150 -2.40 19.73 7.62
N ARG A 151 -2.76 20.60 8.59
CA ARG A 151 -2.01 20.78 9.84
C ARG A 151 -1.85 19.47 10.63
N LEU A 152 -2.86 18.59 10.60
CA LEU A 152 -2.78 17.26 11.24
C LEU A 152 -1.72 16.39 10.58
N HIS A 153 -1.70 16.31 9.25
CA HIS A 153 -0.66 15.60 8.50
C HIS A 153 0.73 16.18 8.78
N GLU A 154 0.84 17.50 8.73
CA GLU A 154 2.07 18.25 9.00
C GLU A 154 2.65 17.94 10.38
N THR A 155 1.79 17.95 11.41
CA THR A 155 2.13 17.61 12.79
C THR A 155 2.52 16.14 12.92
N ALA A 156 1.76 15.23 12.29
CA ALA A 156 2.03 13.81 12.33
C ALA A 156 3.40 13.46 11.72
N LEU A 157 3.76 14.09 10.60
CA LEU A 157 5.05 13.88 9.92
C LEU A 157 6.26 14.49 10.66
N GLN A 158 6.06 15.17 11.79
CA GLN A 158 7.17 15.53 12.68
C GLN A 158 7.67 14.33 13.51
N VAL A 159 6.83 13.29 13.69
CA VAL A 159 7.11 12.14 14.56
C VAL A 159 6.90 10.78 13.85
N ALA A 160 6.46 10.81 12.59
CA ALA A 160 6.18 9.63 11.79
C ALA A 160 6.76 9.76 10.38
N THR A 161 7.03 8.62 9.76
CA THR A 161 7.45 8.52 8.34
C THR A 161 6.26 8.67 7.41
N PHE A 162 5.11 8.13 7.81
CA PHE A 162 3.87 8.19 7.06
C PHE A 162 2.75 8.74 7.93
N SER A 163 1.79 9.41 7.31
CA SER A 163 0.51 9.75 7.92
C SER A 163 -0.64 9.31 7.01
N SER A 164 -1.71 8.79 7.56
CA SER A 164 -2.84 8.27 6.79
C SER A 164 -4.14 8.63 7.49
N PRO A 165 -5.10 9.29 6.82
CA PRO A 165 -6.46 9.31 7.31
C PRO A 165 -7.10 7.92 7.13
N GLY A 166 -8.33 7.84 7.60
CA GLY A 166 -9.30 6.88 7.14
C GLY A 166 -9.90 7.21 5.77
N LEU A 167 -10.78 6.33 5.31
CA LEU A 167 -11.55 6.48 4.08
C LEU A 167 -13.03 6.32 4.37
N ARG A 168 -13.84 6.97 3.54
CA ARG A 168 -15.26 6.65 3.35
C ARG A 168 -15.59 6.60 1.86
N GLY A 169 -16.56 5.78 1.48
CA GLY A 169 -16.88 5.51 0.07
C GLY A 169 -16.29 4.18 -0.41
N ASP A 170 -15.74 4.13 -1.63
CA ASP A 170 -15.14 2.91 -2.16
C ASP A 170 -13.92 2.51 -1.31
N SER A 171 -13.78 1.23 -1.03
CA SER A 171 -12.71 0.72 -0.17
C SER A 171 -11.28 0.80 -0.72
N ALA A 172 -11.12 1.07 -2.02
CA ALA A 172 -9.89 0.85 -2.79
C ALA A 172 -9.37 -0.61 -2.85
N TYR A 173 -9.86 -1.51 -2.00
CA TYR A 173 -9.46 -2.92 -1.99
C TYR A 173 -9.83 -3.64 -3.29
N GLY A 174 -8.97 -4.58 -3.70
CA GLY A 174 -9.21 -5.45 -4.86
C GLY A 174 -10.21 -6.58 -4.59
N GLY A 175 -10.47 -6.91 -3.32
CA GLY A 175 -11.35 -8.00 -2.92
C GLY A 175 -11.69 -7.96 -1.43
N ALA A 176 -12.72 -8.72 -1.03
CA ALA A 176 -13.23 -8.73 0.34
C ALA A 176 -12.34 -9.49 1.34
N ARG A 177 -11.18 -10.00 0.92
CA ARG A 177 -10.29 -10.83 1.77
C ARG A 177 -9.70 -10.09 2.97
N PHE A 178 -9.80 -8.76 3.02
CA PHE A 178 -9.42 -7.98 4.20
C PHE A 178 -10.18 -8.44 5.46
N ILE A 179 -11.37 -9.04 5.34
CA ILE A 179 -12.14 -9.55 6.50
C ILE A 179 -11.41 -10.65 7.29
N PHE A 180 -10.41 -11.28 6.68
CA PHE A 180 -9.55 -12.29 7.30
C PHE A 180 -8.36 -11.69 8.07
N THR A 181 -8.19 -10.37 8.01
CA THR A 181 -7.09 -9.66 8.67
C THR A 181 -7.49 -9.05 10.00
N PHE A 182 -8.78 -9.12 10.37
CA PHE A 182 -9.26 -8.55 11.62
C PHE A 182 -8.78 -9.38 12.82
N PRO A 183 -8.29 -8.72 13.89
CA PRO A 183 -8.04 -9.40 15.15
C PRO A 183 -9.36 -9.88 15.77
N ASP A 184 -9.27 -10.89 16.64
CA ASP A 184 -10.43 -11.56 17.25
C ASP A 184 -11.43 -10.56 17.85
N SER A 185 -10.97 -9.54 18.59
CA SER A 185 -11.84 -8.52 19.21
C SER A 185 -12.63 -7.68 18.20
N ALA A 186 -11.97 -7.21 17.15
CA ALA A 186 -12.62 -6.40 16.10
C ALA A 186 -13.61 -7.24 15.30
N LEU A 187 -13.21 -8.48 14.99
CA LEU A 187 -14.06 -9.43 14.30
C LEU A 187 -15.33 -9.75 15.12
N GLU A 188 -15.19 -10.02 16.42
CA GLU A 188 -16.33 -10.23 17.31
C GLU A 188 -17.27 -9.03 17.34
N ALA A 189 -16.74 -7.81 17.46
CA ALA A 189 -17.53 -6.59 17.43
C ALA A 189 -18.31 -6.46 16.11
N HIS A 190 -17.69 -6.73 14.98
CA HIS A 190 -18.36 -6.72 13.68
C HIS A 190 -19.40 -7.83 13.53
N CYS A 191 -19.09 -9.05 13.96
CA CYS A 191 -19.94 -10.22 13.91
C CYS A 191 -21.11 -10.18 14.91
N ARG A 192 -21.23 -9.18 15.79
CA ARG A 192 -22.50 -8.92 16.50
C ARG A 192 -23.65 -8.69 15.53
N ARG A 193 -23.36 -8.17 14.33
CA ARG A 193 -24.32 -8.06 13.23
C ARG A 193 -24.39 -9.38 12.48
N ALA A 194 -25.55 -10.05 12.51
CA ALA A 194 -25.75 -11.34 11.85
C ALA A 194 -25.44 -11.31 10.33
N ASN A 195 -25.68 -10.17 9.68
CA ASN A 195 -25.47 -9.96 8.24
C ASN A 195 -24.10 -9.36 7.89
N PHE A 196 -23.14 -9.28 8.83
CA PHE A 196 -21.85 -8.63 8.59
C PHE A 196 -21.11 -9.22 7.39
N VAL A 197 -20.93 -10.55 7.36
CA VAL A 197 -20.20 -11.24 6.28
C VAL A 197 -20.87 -10.98 4.94
N ALA A 198 -22.18 -11.18 4.84
CA ALA A 198 -22.92 -10.92 3.61
C ALA A 198 -22.76 -9.47 3.14
N THR A 199 -22.80 -8.50 4.06
CA THR A 199 -22.64 -7.08 3.74
C THR A 199 -21.22 -6.78 3.23
N ALA A 200 -20.20 -7.25 3.94
CA ALA A 200 -18.79 -7.05 3.58
C ALA A 200 -18.40 -7.69 2.23
N LEU A 201 -19.05 -8.79 1.84
CA LEU A 201 -18.88 -9.40 0.52
C LEU A 201 -19.66 -8.68 -0.59
N SER A 202 -20.81 -8.08 -0.25
CA SER A 202 -21.75 -7.54 -1.22
C SER A 202 -21.44 -6.14 -1.74
N SER A 203 -20.53 -5.41 -1.10
CA SER A 203 -20.32 -3.98 -1.38
C SER A 203 -18.90 -3.55 -1.08
N ARG A 204 -18.40 -2.62 -1.89
CA ARG A 204 -17.12 -1.93 -1.68
C ARG A 204 -17.27 -0.67 -0.83
N ILE A 205 -18.49 -0.27 -0.50
CA ILE A 205 -18.77 0.96 0.25
C ILE A 205 -18.54 0.72 1.75
N MET A 206 -17.72 1.57 2.36
CA MET A 206 -17.38 1.48 3.77
C MET A 206 -16.98 2.82 4.36
N TRP A 207 -16.94 2.88 5.69
CA TRP A 207 -16.17 3.86 6.45
C TRP A 207 -15.15 3.12 7.30
N ARG A 208 -13.87 3.48 7.13
CA ARG A 208 -12.76 3.01 7.96
C ARG A 208 -12.01 4.22 8.48
N GLN A 209 -12.01 4.44 9.79
CA GLN A 209 -11.30 5.56 10.43
C GLN A 209 -10.66 5.09 11.74
N ALA A 210 -9.52 5.67 12.12
CA ALA A 210 -8.94 5.42 13.43
C ALA A 210 -9.80 6.08 14.52
N ALA A 211 -10.05 5.36 15.63
CA ALA A 211 -10.80 5.92 16.75
C ALA A 211 -10.14 7.16 17.38
N ARG A 212 -8.82 7.24 17.28
CA ARG A 212 -8.00 8.37 17.74
C ARG A 212 -6.72 8.47 16.94
N ASN A 213 -6.12 9.66 16.94
CA ASN A 213 -4.78 9.86 16.41
C ASN A 213 -3.78 8.94 17.15
N HIS A 214 -3.04 8.09 16.43
CA HIS A 214 -2.07 7.20 17.05
C HIS A 214 -0.91 6.83 16.12
N LEU A 215 0.22 6.45 16.71
CA LEU A 215 1.41 5.98 16.02
C LEU A 215 1.55 4.47 16.14
N VAL A 216 1.88 3.81 15.03
CA VAL A 216 2.21 2.40 14.99
C VAL A 216 3.59 2.18 14.34
N PRO A 217 4.36 1.18 14.78
CA PRO A 217 5.64 0.84 14.14
C PRO A 217 5.46 0.38 12.69
N TYR A 218 4.34 -0.28 12.39
CA TYR A 218 4.00 -0.75 11.04
C TYR A 218 2.48 -0.79 10.90
N ALA A 219 1.99 -0.24 9.79
CA ALA A 219 0.66 -0.51 9.30
C ALA A 219 0.64 -0.35 7.79
N ALA A 220 0.06 -1.34 7.11
CA ALA A 220 -0.35 -1.17 5.73
C ALA A 220 -1.38 -0.03 5.67
N ILE A 221 -1.08 1.00 4.89
CA ILE A 221 -2.04 2.05 4.56
C ILE A 221 -2.46 1.82 3.11
N ALA A 222 -3.74 2.04 2.83
CA ALA A 222 -4.16 2.17 1.44
C ALA A 222 -3.84 3.60 1.03
N THR A 223 -3.07 3.79 -0.02
CA THR A 223 -2.46 5.10 -0.36
C THR A 223 -3.30 5.95 -1.31
N TYR A 224 -4.63 5.83 -1.22
CA TYR A 224 -5.56 6.77 -1.86
C TYR A 224 -5.27 8.20 -1.38
N LEU A 225 -4.93 8.37 -0.11
CA LEU A 225 -4.37 9.61 0.42
C LEU A 225 -3.45 9.28 1.59
N PHE A 226 -2.22 9.80 1.54
CA PHE A 226 -1.25 9.64 2.61
C PHE A 226 -0.21 10.75 2.57
N GLY A 227 0.31 11.09 3.75
CA GLY A 227 1.49 11.93 3.89
C GLY A 227 2.74 11.07 4.03
N MET A 228 3.86 11.58 3.51
CA MET A 228 5.17 10.97 3.65
C MET A 228 6.22 12.02 4.02
N ASP A 229 7.17 11.61 4.85
CA ASP A 229 8.32 12.45 5.21
C ASP A 229 9.46 12.25 4.19
N GLY A 230 9.56 13.16 3.22
CA GLY A 230 10.58 13.14 2.18
C GLY A 230 12.00 13.44 2.67
N ARG A 231 12.18 13.81 3.95
CA ARG A 231 13.51 13.93 4.59
C ARG A 231 14.13 12.56 4.87
N LEU A 232 13.32 11.51 4.95
CA LEU A 232 13.77 10.15 5.24
C LEU A 232 14.13 9.37 3.97
N ASN A 233 14.88 8.28 4.13
CA ASN A 233 15.24 7.37 3.05
C ASN A 233 14.08 6.44 2.66
N LEU A 234 13.01 7.00 2.11
CA LEU A 234 11.89 6.26 1.50
C LEU A 234 12.38 5.33 0.37
N ALA A 235 11.85 4.10 0.33
CA ALA A 235 12.16 3.10 -0.69
C ALA A 235 11.56 3.50 -2.06
N PRO A 236 12.07 2.98 -3.20
CA PRO A 236 11.34 3.07 -4.45
C PRO A 236 10.11 2.16 -4.42
N CYS A 237 9.00 2.64 -4.97
CA CYS A 237 7.85 1.82 -5.38
C CYS A 237 8.26 0.87 -6.50
N PHE A 238 7.67 -0.31 -6.54
CA PHE A 238 7.66 -1.08 -7.77
C PHE A 238 6.82 -0.30 -8.81
N PRO A 239 7.30 -0.10 -10.05
CA PRO A 239 6.76 0.97 -10.90
C PRO A 239 5.35 0.70 -11.45
N PHE A 240 4.92 -0.55 -11.52
CA PHE A 240 3.72 -0.96 -12.25
C PHE A 240 2.71 -1.71 -11.36
N HIS A 241 1.47 -1.77 -11.83
CA HIS A 241 0.36 -2.59 -11.32
C HIS A 241 -0.23 -2.19 -9.97
N ARG A 242 -1.08 -3.06 -9.38
CA ARG A 242 -1.81 -2.79 -8.13
C ARG A 242 -1.02 -3.23 -6.89
N ASN A 243 -1.48 -2.78 -5.73
CA ASN A 243 -0.89 -3.07 -4.41
C ASN A 243 0.54 -2.53 -4.24
N VAL A 244 0.89 -1.50 -5.03
CA VAL A 244 2.19 -0.80 -4.95
C VAL A 244 2.42 -0.23 -3.56
N ASP A 245 1.35 0.19 -2.91
CA ASP A 245 1.35 0.86 -1.63
C ASP A 245 1.74 -0.03 -0.46
N GLY A 246 1.14 -1.22 -0.39
CA GLY A 246 1.54 -2.24 0.57
C GLY A 246 3.02 -2.58 0.46
N ALA A 247 3.51 -2.80 -0.76
CA ALA A 247 4.92 -3.12 -1.01
C ALA A 247 5.86 -1.95 -0.69
N PHE A 248 5.51 -0.72 -1.07
CA PHE A 248 6.32 0.49 -0.82
C PHE A 248 6.50 0.80 0.67
N ILE A 249 5.42 0.73 1.45
CA ILE A 249 5.48 1.02 2.89
C ILE A 249 6.28 -0.06 3.60
N TYR A 250 6.08 -1.31 3.20
CA TYR A 250 6.83 -2.43 3.74
C TYR A 250 8.32 -2.31 3.43
N ALA A 251 8.68 -2.03 2.18
CA ALA A 251 10.06 -1.79 1.76
C ALA A 251 10.68 -0.63 2.54
N THR A 252 9.96 0.49 2.68
CA THR A 252 10.44 1.65 3.45
C THR A 252 10.69 1.29 4.90
N LYS A 253 9.79 0.53 5.55
CA LYS A 253 9.98 0.04 6.91
C LYS A 253 11.14 -0.93 7.01
N ALA A 254 11.34 -1.77 6.00
CA ALA A 254 12.43 -2.73 5.97
C ALA A 254 13.81 -2.05 5.95
N LEU A 255 13.90 -0.95 5.21
CA LEU A 255 15.09 -0.10 5.10
C LEU A 255 15.25 0.87 6.27
N ASN A 256 14.15 1.22 6.96
CA ASN A 256 14.13 2.17 8.06
C ASN A 256 13.39 1.55 9.28
N PRO A 257 14.09 0.82 10.17
CA PRO A 257 13.47 0.16 11.32
C PRO A 257 12.71 1.10 12.25
N GLU A 258 13.11 2.37 12.31
CA GLU A 258 12.44 3.40 13.12
C GLU A 258 11.24 4.05 12.42
N ALA A 259 10.94 3.68 11.16
CA ALA A 259 9.81 4.26 10.45
C ALA A 259 8.49 3.97 11.18
N ARG A 260 7.61 4.96 11.22
CA ARG A 260 6.30 4.86 11.90
C ARG A 260 5.21 5.38 10.98
N THR A 261 4.01 4.85 11.19
CA THR A 261 2.80 5.34 10.54
C THR A 261 1.93 6.02 11.59
N ALA A 262 1.55 7.27 11.31
CA ALA A 262 0.52 7.99 12.05
C ALA A 262 -0.83 7.76 11.39
N HIS A 263 -1.82 7.35 12.18
CA HIS A 263 -3.19 7.21 11.71
C HIS A 263 -4.04 8.29 12.33
N LEU A 264 -4.76 8.99 11.47
CA LEU A 264 -5.52 10.17 11.84
C LEU A 264 -6.98 9.80 12.12
N GLN A 265 -7.58 10.43 13.13
CA GLN A 265 -9.00 10.39 13.45
C GLN A 265 -9.77 11.32 12.49
N THR A 266 -9.53 11.12 11.20
CA THR A 266 -10.21 11.83 10.12
C THR A 266 -10.38 10.85 8.97
N SER A 267 -11.38 11.05 8.12
CA SER A 267 -11.57 10.29 6.89
C SER A 267 -11.78 11.23 5.71
N VAL A 268 -11.39 10.76 4.53
CA VAL A 268 -11.63 11.45 3.25
C VAL A 268 -12.58 10.63 2.39
N LEU A 269 -13.31 11.28 1.49
CA LEU A 269 -14.17 10.58 0.55
C LEU A 269 -13.35 10.05 -0.62
N HIS A 270 -13.35 8.73 -0.79
CA HIS A 270 -12.79 8.08 -1.97
C HIS A 270 -13.96 7.65 -2.88
N ARG A 271 -14.07 8.31 -4.03
CA ARG A 271 -15.17 8.19 -4.98
C ARG A 271 -14.63 8.07 -6.41
N PRO A 272 -14.27 6.84 -6.82
CA PRO A 272 -13.91 6.54 -8.21
C PRO A 272 -14.95 7.06 -9.20
N PRO A 273 -14.53 7.55 -10.39
CA PRO A 273 -15.46 8.06 -11.40
C PRO A 273 -16.37 6.98 -11.99
N VAL A 274 -16.00 5.71 -11.82
CA VAL A 274 -16.78 4.54 -12.23
C VAL A 274 -17.15 3.75 -10.99
N ASP A 275 -18.42 3.39 -10.87
CA ASP A 275 -18.87 2.46 -9.84
C ASP A 275 -18.20 1.09 -10.06
N ARG A 276 -17.33 0.72 -9.12
CA ARG A 276 -16.61 -0.55 -9.12
C ARG A 276 -17.47 -1.70 -8.59
N GLY A 277 -18.69 -1.43 -8.15
CA GLY A 277 -19.71 -2.41 -7.77
C GLY A 277 -19.34 -3.27 -6.57
N ARG A 278 -19.42 -4.58 -6.75
CA ARG A 278 -19.17 -5.59 -5.71
C ARG A 278 -17.76 -6.15 -5.80
N TYR A 279 -17.30 -6.78 -4.72
CA TYR A 279 -16.05 -7.54 -4.78
C TYR A 279 -16.17 -8.76 -5.70
N PRO A 280 -15.07 -9.17 -6.35
CA PRO A 280 -15.01 -10.44 -7.05
C PRO A 280 -15.18 -11.62 -6.08
N SER A 281 -15.51 -12.79 -6.64
CA SER A 281 -15.63 -14.06 -5.90
C SER A 281 -14.35 -14.38 -5.11
N LEU A 282 -14.52 -15.03 -3.97
CA LEU A 282 -13.43 -15.55 -3.13
C LEU A 282 -13.00 -16.98 -3.54
N GLU A 283 -13.45 -17.48 -4.69
CA GLU A 283 -13.13 -18.85 -5.14
C GLU A 283 -11.73 -18.96 -5.76
N THR A 284 -11.12 -17.84 -6.17
CA THR A 284 -9.76 -17.80 -6.72
C THR A 284 -8.85 -16.99 -5.83
N LEU A 285 -7.57 -17.36 -5.79
CA LEU A 285 -6.52 -16.61 -5.12
C LEU A 285 -5.34 -16.54 -6.09
N GLU A 286 -4.98 -15.33 -6.47
CA GLU A 286 -3.93 -15.02 -7.42
C GLU A 286 -2.91 -14.14 -6.74
N PHE A 287 -1.63 -14.36 -7.03
CA PHE A 287 -0.57 -13.46 -6.60
C PHE A 287 -0.44 -12.32 -7.60
N ARG A 288 -0.17 -11.12 -7.11
CA ARG A 288 0.35 -10.01 -7.92
C ARG A 288 1.84 -9.87 -7.70
N ILE A 289 2.54 -9.17 -8.58
CA ILE A 289 3.98 -8.95 -8.42
C ILE A 289 4.29 -8.23 -7.10
N ASN A 290 3.48 -7.25 -6.69
CA ASN A 290 3.66 -6.56 -5.42
C ASN A 290 3.42 -7.47 -4.20
N ASP A 291 2.59 -8.51 -4.32
CA ASP A 291 2.43 -9.51 -3.27
C ASP A 291 3.69 -10.35 -3.13
N LEU A 292 4.31 -10.75 -4.26
CA LEU A 292 5.58 -11.47 -4.26
C LEU A 292 6.71 -10.61 -3.70
N LEU A 293 6.79 -9.32 -4.05
CA LEU A 293 7.78 -8.40 -3.49
C LEU A 293 7.61 -8.25 -1.98
N TRP A 294 6.37 -8.12 -1.51
CA TRP A 294 6.07 -8.08 -0.07
C TRP A 294 6.54 -9.36 0.64
N LEU A 295 6.34 -10.53 0.03
CA LEU A 295 6.83 -11.81 0.56
C LEU A 295 8.35 -11.88 0.59
N ILE A 296 9.04 -11.45 -0.47
CA ILE A 296 10.52 -11.42 -0.53
C ILE A 296 11.06 -10.50 0.57
N TRP A 297 10.50 -9.29 0.71
CA TRP A 297 10.89 -8.38 1.79
C TRP A 297 10.63 -8.99 3.18
N SER A 298 9.53 -9.72 3.33
CA SER A 298 9.17 -10.36 4.61
C SER A 298 10.14 -11.47 5.01
N GLU A 299 10.61 -12.27 4.05
CA GLU A 299 11.64 -13.28 4.30
C GLU A 299 13.00 -12.62 4.59
N TRP A 300 13.41 -11.67 3.76
CA TRP A 300 14.66 -10.93 3.94
C TRP A 300 14.75 -10.30 5.32
N LEU A 301 13.68 -9.66 5.79
CA LEU A 301 13.67 -9.02 7.11
C LEU A 301 13.89 -9.97 8.28
N ARG A 302 13.55 -11.27 8.15
CA ARG A 302 13.82 -12.28 9.18
C ARG A 302 15.33 -12.56 9.32
N GLU A 303 16.11 -12.28 8.28
CA GLU A 303 17.55 -12.55 8.21
C GLU A 303 18.41 -11.33 8.55
N VAL A 304 17.83 -10.13 8.54
CA VAL A 304 18.56 -8.87 8.72
C VAL A 304 18.71 -8.51 10.21
N PRO A 305 19.95 -8.27 10.69
CA PRO A 305 20.18 -7.82 12.07
C PRO A 305 19.45 -6.53 12.42
N ALA A 306 18.75 -6.51 13.55
CA ALA A 306 17.99 -5.35 14.02
C ALA A 306 18.85 -4.07 14.11
N ALA A 307 20.09 -4.19 14.57
CA ALA A 307 21.04 -3.08 14.76
C ALA A 307 21.70 -2.55 13.47
N MET A 308 21.43 -3.16 12.31
CA MET A 308 22.03 -2.74 11.04
C MET A 308 21.56 -1.34 10.63
N SER A 309 22.50 -0.50 10.17
CA SER A 309 22.22 0.86 9.71
C SER A 309 21.29 0.86 8.48
N SER A 310 20.53 1.95 8.28
CA SER A 310 19.68 2.08 7.09
C SER A 310 20.45 2.03 5.77
N ALA A 311 21.68 2.55 5.73
CA ALA A 311 22.52 2.50 4.53
C ALA A 311 22.96 1.06 4.21
N ASP A 312 23.41 0.31 5.22
CA ASP A 312 23.82 -1.09 5.05
C ASP A 312 22.63 -1.98 4.69
N ARG A 313 21.45 -1.73 5.30
CA ARG A 313 20.19 -2.39 4.95
C ARG A 313 19.85 -2.18 3.48
N HIS A 314 20.01 -0.95 2.99
CA HIS A 314 19.73 -0.59 1.60
C HIS A 314 20.65 -1.34 0.64
N GLU A 315 21.96 -1.33 0.89
CA GLU A 315 22.94 -2.05 0.07
C GLU A 315 22.67 -3.56 0.08
N LEU A 316 22.45 -4.14 1.26
CA LEU A 316 22.16 -5.56 1.43
C LEU A 316 20.86 -5.97 0.72
N ALA A 317 19.80 -5.16 0.84
CA ALA A 317 18.55 -5.40 0.14
C ALA A 317 18.75 -5.37 -1.38
N SER A 318 19.47 -4.34 -1.90
CA SER A 318 19.74 -4.23 -3.34
C SER A 318 20.47 -5.47 -3.88
N ARG A 319 21.41 -6.01 -3.10
CA ARG A 319 22.15 -7.22 -3.45
C ARG A 319 21.24 -8.44 -3.42
N HIS A 320 20.45 -8.60 -2.37
CA HIS A 320 19.53 -9.72 -2.20
C HIS A 320 18.53 -9.84 -3.36
N PHE A 321 17.88 -8.74 -3.76
CA PHE A 321 16.95 -8.74 -4.90
C PHE A 321 17.67 -9.04 -6.23
N ARG A 322 18.90 -8.53 -6.42
CA ARG A 322 19.70 -8.85 -7.62
C ARG A 322 20.13 -10.31 -7.64
N GLU A 323 20.52 -10.88 -6.51
CA GLU A 323 20.88 -12.30 -6.39
C GLU A 323 19.69 -13.20 -6.73
N ILE A 324 18.49 -12.90 -6.21
CA ILE A 324 17.26 -13.62 -6.56
C ILE A 324 16.99 -13.52 -8.07
N GLY A 325 16.99 -12.29 -8.61
CA GLY A 325 16.73 -12.03 -10.02
C GLY A 325 17.79 -12.58 -10.98
N SER A 326 18.98 -12.95 -10.48
CA SER A 326 20.08 -13.50 -11.27
C SER A 326 20.13 -15.03 -11.24
N ARG A 327 19.24 -15.70 -10.49
CA ARG A 327 19.22 -17.17 -10.42
C ARG A 327 18.93 -17.79 -11.80
N PRO A 328 19.46 -19.00 -12.08
CA PRO A 328 18.97 -19.83 -13.18
C PRO A 328 17.45 -19.95 -13.13
N LEU A 329 16.79 -19.99 -14.30
CA LEU A 329 15.33 -19.87 -14.39
C LEU A 329 14.59 -20.93 -13.56
N GLU A 330 15.09 -22.17 -13.57
CA GLU A 330 14.58 -23.27 -12.75
C GLU A 330 14.68 -22.98 -11.24
N ALA A 331 15.87 -22.63 -10.76
CA ALA A 331 16.10 -22.28 -9.35
C ALA A 331 15.30 -21.04 -8.89
N PHE A 332 15.05 -20.09 -9.80
CA PHE A 332 14.17 -18.96 -9.55
C PHE A 332 12.70 -19.40 -9.42
N GLY A 333 12.23 -20.28 -10.31
CA GLY A 333 10.88 -20.86 -10.24
C GLY A 333 10.65 -21.66 -8.95
N GLU A 334 11.63 -22.47 -8.53
CA GLU A 334 11.59 -23.17 -7.25
C GLU A 334 11.51 -22.23 -6.05
N PHE A 335 12.29 -21.14 -6.08
CA PHE A 335 12.27 -20.12 -5.05
C PHE A 335 10.88 -19.47 -4.92
N LEU A 336 10.31 -18.99 -6.04
CA LEU A 336 8.99 -18.35 -6.03
C LEU A 336 7.89 -19.31 -5.59
N ARG A 337 7.91 -20.55 -6.07
CA ARG A 337 6.97 -21.59 -5.65
C ARG A 337 7.08 -21.85 -4.15
N GLY A 338 8.29 -22.02 -3.62
CA GLY A 338 8.51 -22.23 -2.20
C GLY A 338 7.98 -21.05 -1.36
N LEU A 339 8.23 -19.83 -1.82
CA LEU A 339 7.74 -18.59 -1.19
C LEU A 339 6.21 -18.52 -1.14
N ALA A 340 5.55 -18.75 -2.28
CA ALA A 340 4.10 -18.74 -2.40
C ALA A 340 3.46 -19.85 -1.54
N VAL A 341 3.97 -21.08 -1.63
CA VAL A 341 3.48 -22.22 -0.84
C VAL A 341 3.60 -21.95 0.67
N ARG A 342 4.76 -21.46 1.14
CA ARG A 342 4.93 -21.09 2.55
C ARG A 342 3.91 -20.05 2.98
N SER A 343 3.74 -18.97 2.20
CA SER A 343 2.77 -17.91 2.52
C SER A 343 1.34 -18.44 2.62
N LEU A 344 0.91 -19.29 1.68
CA LEU A 344 -0.43 -19.89 1.68
C LEU A 344 -0.65 -20.77 2.91
N LEU A 345 0.34 -21.59 3.26
CA LEU A 345 0.26 -22.49 4.42
C LEU A 345 0.32 -21.72 5.75
N GLU A 346 1.16 -20.68 5.85
CA GLU A 346 1.19 -19.77 7.01
C GLU A 346 -0.18 -19.10 7.22
N ARG A 347 -0.77 -18.57 6.14
CA ARG A 347 -2.11 -17.97 6.18
C ARG A 347 -3.19 -18.98 6.57
N ALA A 348 -3.16 -20.19 6.01
CA ALA A 348 -4.10 -21.25 6.35
C ALA A 348 -4.01 -21.62 7.84
N ALA A 349 -2.79 -21.77 8.37
CA ALA A 349 -2.58 -22.07 9.78
C ALA A 349 -3.07 -20.95 10.71
N GLN A 350 -2.80 -19.69 10.36
CA GLN A 350 -3.29 -18.53 11.13
C GLN A 350 -4.82 -18.49 11.18
N LEU A 351 -5.48 -18.69 10.03
CA LEU A 351 -6.94 -18.70 9.95
C LEU A 351 -7.55 -19.91 10.68
N GLU A 352 -6.96 -21.08 10.57
CA GLU A 352 -7.41 -22.27 11.28
C GLU A 352 -7.32 -22.09 12.80
N ALA A 353 -6.22 -21.51 13.29
CA ALA A 353 -6.06 -21.15 14.70
C ALA A 353 -7.09 -20.10 15.14
N GLN A 354 -7.39 -19.10 14.30
CA GLN A 354 -8.42 -18.10 14.58
C GLN A 354 -9.82 -18.71 14.62
N VAL A 355 -10.16 -19.59 13.66
CA VAL A 355 -11.43 -20.34 13.64
C VAL A 355 -11.56 -21.21 14.90
N HIS A 356 -10.50 -21.90 15.33
CA HIS A 356 -10.52 -22.70 16.54
C HIS A 356 -10.87 -21.84 17.77
N ARG A 357 -10.16 -20.72 17.97
CA ARG A 357 -10.41 -19.82 19.12
C ARG A 357 -11.82 -19.23 19.12
N LEU A 358 -12.36 -18.92 17.94
CA LEU A 358 -13.65 -18.24 17.81
C LEU A 358 -14.85 -19.20 17.79
N ARG A 359 -14.68 -20.45 17.36
CA ARG A 359 -15.77 -21.43 17.30
C ARG A 359 -16.38 -21.72 18.68
N GLU A 360 -15.59 -21.60 19.74
CA GLU A 360 -16.02 -21.82 21.12
C GLU A 360 -16.85 -20.65 21.69
N LYS A 361 -16.88 -19.50 21.00
CA LYS A 361 -17.63 -18.31 21.45
C LYS A 361 -19.11 -18.43 21.06
N SER A 362 -19.98 -18.38 22.06
CA SER A 362 -21.44 -18.34 21.89
C SER A 362 -21.98 -16.91 21.92
N GLY A 363 -23.18 -16.70 21.38
CA GLY A 363 -23.90 -15.41 21.47
C GLY A 363 -23.49 -14.34 20.44
N ILE A 364 -22.60 -14.64 19.49
CA ILE A 364 -22.17 -13.71 18.43
C ILE A 364 -22.79 -14.12 17.09
N ALA A 365 -23.88 -13.46 16.69
CA ALA A 365 -24.79 -13.92 15.64
C ALA A 365 -24.15 -14.12 14.24
N GLY A 366 -23.20 -13.28 13.85
CA GLY A 366 -22.51 -13.32 12.55
C GLY A 366 -21.24 -14.19 12.55
N LEU A 367 -20.83 -14.72 13.70
CA LEU A 367 -19.60 -15.50 13.82
C LEU A 367 -19.67 -16.85 13.07
N PRO A 368 -20.78 -17.62 13.09
CA PRO A 368 -20.89 -18.86 12.33
C PRO A 368 -20.62 -18.66 10.83
N ALA A 369 -21.23 -17.64 10.21
CA ALA A 369 -21.02 -17.33 8.80
C ALA A 369 -19.56 -16.97 8.48
N TRP A 370 -18.88 -16.25 9.38
CA TRP A 370 -17.47 -15.93 9.20
C TRP A 370 -16.60 -17.17 9.34
N THR A 371 -16.86 -18.03 10.33
CA THR A 371 -16.08 -19.26 10.53
C THR A 371 -16.22 -20.25 9.36
N GLU A 372 -17.40 -20.35 8.76
CA GLU A 372 -17.62 -21.15 7.54
C GLU A 372 -16.80 -20.58 6.37
N LEU A 373 -16.83 -19.26 6.19
CA LEU A 373 -16.08 -18.60 5.12
C LEU A 373 -14.57 -18.73 5.32
N ALA A 374 -14.07 -18.59 6.55
CA ALA A 374 -12.66 -18.78 6.88
C ALA A 374 -12.22 -20.22 6.63
N ALA A 375 -13.06 -21.22 6.95
CA ALA A 375 -12.77 -22.61 6.65
C ALA A 375 -12.65 -22.87 5.13
N LYS A 376 -13.50 -22.22 4.31
CA LYS A 376 -13.39 -22.27 2.84
C LYS A 376 -12.09 -21.65 2.35
N GLU A 377 -11.67 -20.51 2.91
CA GLU A 377 -10.39 -19.88 2.56
C GLU A 377 -9.18 -20.76 2.96
N VAL A 378 -9.23 -21.42 4.12
CA VAL A 378 -8.21 -22.40 4.55
C VAL A 378 -8.10 -23.56 3.54
N ALA A 379 -9.24 -24.12 3.14
CA ALA A 379 -9.27 -25.20 2.14
C ALA A 379 -8.73 -24.74 0.79
N LEU A 380 -9.06 -23.52 0.35
CA LEU A 380 -8.55 -22.93 -0.89
C LEU A 380 -7.02 -22.75 -0.83
N CYS A 381 -6.49 -22.18 0.26
CA CYS A 381 -5.05 -21.99 0.43
C CYS A 381 -4.28 -23.32 0.37
N ARG A 382 -4.78 -24.36 1.08
CA ARG A 382 -4.19 -25.70 1.08
C ARG A 382 -4.23 -26.35 -0.29
N LYS A 383 -5.36 -26.22 -1.01
CA LYS A 383 -5.50 -26.75 -2.37
C LYS A 383 -4.47 -26.13 -3.31
N ILE A 384 -4.38 -24.80 -3.34
CA ILE A 384 -3.43 -24.08 -4.22
C ILE A 384 -1.98 -24.44 -3.86
N ALA A 385 -1.65 -24.53 -2.56
CA ALA A 385 -0.33 -24.94 -2.12
C ALA A 385 0.04 -26.38 -2.57
N LEU A 386 -0.92 -27.31 -2.53
CA LEU A 386 -0.74 -28.68 -3.00
C LEU A 386 -0.56 -28.73 -4.53
N ASP A 387 -1.44 -28.05 -5.27
CA ASP A 387 -1.42 -28.00 -6.73
C ASP A 387 -0.12 -27.36 -7.27
N ALA A 388 0.45 -26.41 -6.52
CA ALA A 388 1.76 -25.81 -6.85
C ALA A 388 2.92 -26.81 -6.70
N ASN A 389 2.83 -27.79 -5.79
CA ASN A 389 3.86 -28.80 -5.56
C ASN A 389 3.80 -29.96 -6.56
N THR A 390 2.63 -30.27 -7.12
CA THR A 390 2.44 -31.36 -8.10
C THR A 390 2.75 -30.93 -9.54
N GLY A 391 3.11 -29.67 -9.76
CA GLY A 391 3.58 -29.14 -11.05
C GLY A 391 2.50 -28.87 -12.09
N SER A 392 1.25 -29.33 -11.90
CA SER A 392 0.17 -29.12 -12.86
C SER A 392 -0.36 -27.68 -12.90
N GLU A 393 -0.07 -26.88 -11.88
CA GLU A 393 -0.69 -25.57 -11.65
C GLU A 393 0.28 -24.51 -11.14
N TRP A 394 1.59 -24.74 -11.28
CA TRP A 394 2.63 -23.79 -10.85
C TRP A 394 2.45 -22.39 -11.48
N ALA A 395 1.83 -22.34 -12.66
CA ALA A 395 1.36 -21.16 -13.36
C ALA A 395 0.50 -20.22 -12.48
N LYS A 396 -0.20 -20.73 -11.47
CA LYS A 396 -1.02 -19.93 -10.54
C LYS A 396 -0.20 -19.21 -9.46
N ALA A 397 1.05 -19.61 -9.23
CA ALA A 397 1.96 -18.94 -8.31
C ALA A 397 2.72 -17.77 -8.95
N LEU A 398 2.71 -17.69 -10.29
CA LEU A 398 3.25 -16.54 -11.01
C LEU A 398 2.32 -15.33 -10.88
N PRO A 399 2.87 -14.10 -10.90
CA PRO A 399 2.07 -12.92 -10.70
C PRO A 399 1.09 -12.72 -11.86
N LEU A 400 -0.14 -12.30 -11.55
CA LEU A 400 -1.22 -12.04 -12.51
C LEU A 400 -0.76 -11.17 -13.68
N GLU A 401 0.12 -10.21 -13.41
CA GLU A 401 0.60 -9.27 -14.42
C GLU A 401 1.58 -9.88 -15.41
N SER A 402 2.20 -11.01 -15.08
CA SER A 402 3.00 -11.77 -16.05
C SER A 402 2.14 -12.44 -17.12
N HIS A 403 0.84 -12.64 -16.90
CA HIS A 403 -0.05 -13.33 -17.84
C HIS A 403 -0.22 -12.55 -19.14
N GLY A 404 -0.35 -13.28 -20.24
CA GLY A 404 -0.71 -12.72 -21.55
C GLY A 404 -1.32 -13.82 -22.40
N PRO A 405 -2.18 -13.49 -23.39
CA PRO A 405 -2.95 -14.47 -24.16
C PRO A 405 -2.07 -15.53 -24.83
N ASP A 406 -0.84 -15.17 -25.20
CA ASP A 406 0.11 -16.05 -25.89
C ASP A 406 1.38 -16.35 -25.07
N ARG A 407 1.43 -15.95 -23.78
CA ARG A 407 2.64 -16.13 -22.96
C ARG A 407 2.66 -17.51 -22.32
N ARG A 408 3.68 -18.32 -22.67
CA ARG A 408 3.95 -19.59 -21.99
C ARG A 408 4.51 -19.35 -20.61
N ASP A 409 4.40 -20.34 -19.72
CA ASP A 409 4.81 -20.18 -18.33
C ASP A 409 6.30 -19.84 -18.16
N ASP A 410 7.19 -20.40 -18.99
CA ASP A 410 8.62 -20.03 -19.00
C ASP A 410 8.85 -18.55 -19.33
N ASP A 411 8.05 -17.99 -20.23
CA ASP A 411 8.14 -16.58 -20.63
C ASP A 411 7.64 -15.69 -19.49
N ARG A 412 6.56 -16.10 -18.82
CA ARG A 412 6.00 -15.43 -17.64
C ARG A 412 6.99 -15.44 -16.46
N LEU A 413 7.64 -16.57 -16.23
CA LEU A 413 8.68 -16.72 -15.19
C LEU A 413 9.90 -15.85 -15.51
N ARG A 414 10.33 -15.79 -16.78
CA ARG A 414 11.44 -14.93 -17.22
C ARG A 414 11.12 -13.45 -17.00
N ILE A 415 9.93 -13.00 -17.36
CA ILE A 415 9.47 -11.62 -17.14
C ILE A 415 9.48 -11.29 -15.64
N THR A 416 8.91 -12.17 -14.82
CA THR A 416 8.87 -11.99 -13.36
C THR A 416 10.28 -11.88 -12.76
N ARG A 417 11.21 -12.71 -13.24
CA ARG A 417 12.62 -12.66 -12.85
C ARG A 417 13.27 -11.33 -13.22
N GLU A 418 13.06 -10.87 -14.46
CA GLU A 418 13.61 -9.60 -14.92
C GLU A 418 13.06 -8.40 -14.14
N TRP A 419 11.78 -8.44 -13.74
CA TRP A 419 11.18 -7.43 -12.88
C TRP A 419 11.83 -7.37 -11.50
N ILE A 420 12.02 -8.51 -10.84
CA ILE A 420 12.67 -8.59 -9.53
C ILE A 420 14.14 -8.14 -9.63
N LEU A 421 14.84 -8.57 -10.69
CA LEU A 421 16.20 -8.12 -10.97
C LEU A 421 16.27 -6.59 -11.17
N SER A 422 15.36 -6.03 -11.95
CA SER A 422 15.27 -4.59 -12.20
C SER A 422 14.94 -3.81 -10.94
N TYR A 423 14.09 -4.35 -10.06
CA TYR A 423 13.82 -3.75 -8.76
C TYR A 423 15.06 -3.75 -7.86
N GLY A 424 15.86 -4.83 -7.86
CA GLY A 424 17.15 -4.86 -7.15
C GLY A 424 18.14 -3.80 -7.66
N TRP A 425 18.20 -3.60 -8.98
CA TRP A 425 18.99 -2.51 -9.57
C TRP A 425 18.43 -1.12 -9.27
N LEU A 426 17.11 -0.96 -9.25
CA LEU A 426 16.45 0.28 -8.84
C LEU A 426 16.79 0.61 -7.38
N LEU A 427 16.74 -0.37 -6.47
CA LEU A 427 17.20 -0.18 -5.10
C LEU A 427 18.66 0.33 -5.09
N ALA A 428 19.57 -0.33 -5.80
CA ALA A 428 20.98 0.10 -5.84
C ALA A 428 21.16 1.53 -6.38
N ALA A 429 20.39 1.92 -7.41
CA ALA A 429 20.44 3.23 -8.05
C ALA A 429 19.73 4.34 -7.24
N TRP A 430 18.79 3.97 -6.37
CA TRP A 430 17.89 4.91 -5.71
C TRP A 430 18.59 6.05 -4.95
N PRO A 431 19.65 5.81 -4.14
CA PRO A 431 20.33 6.90 -3.44
C PRO A 431 20.96 7.93 -4.40
N VAL A 432 21.48 7.46 -5.54
CA VAL A 432 22.05 8.32 -6.58
C VAL A 432 20.95 9.11 -7.27
N MET A 433 19.88 8.44 -7.72
CA MET A 433 18.72 9.12 -8.33
C MET A 433 18.16 10.19 -7.41
N ARG A 434 18.09 9.90 -6.10
CA ARG A 434 17.66 10.84 -5.09
C ARG A 434 18.57 12.07 -5.04
N LYS A 435 19.87 11.84 -4.88
CA LYS A 435 20.89 12.90 -4.84
C LYS A 435 20.87 13.75 -6.12
N THR A 436 20.89 13.14 -7.30
CA THR A 436 20.84 13.85 -8.58
C THR A 436 19.56 14.69 -8.72
N THR A 437 18.40 14.13 -8.33
CA THR A 437 17.14 14.89 -8.34
C THR A 437 17.23 16.14 -7.47
N ARG A 438 17.73 16.00 -6.24
CA ARG A 438 17.89 17.14 -5.32
C ARG A 438 18.88 18.17 -5.84
N ASP A 439 20.02 17.71 -6.35
CA ASP A 439 21.14 18.57 -6.70
C ASP A 439 20.96 19.26 -8.07
N GLU A 440 20.17 18.69 -8.98
CA GLU A 440 19.99 19.20 -10.34
C GLU A 440 18.57 19.71 -10.62
N PHE A 441 17.53 19.01 -10.15
CA PHE A 441 16.16 19.33 -10.55
C PHE A 441 15.45 20.22 -9.56
N LEU A 442 15.66 20.03 -8.26
CA LEU A 442 15.02 20.86 -7.23
C LEU A 442 15.62 22.25 -7.10
N LYS A 443 16.73 22.56 -7.77
CA LYS A 443 17.29 23.93 -7.81
C LYS A 443 16.53 24.87 -8.74
N ASP A 444 15.81 24.30 -9.71
CA ASP A 444 15.08 25.05 -10.72
C ASP A 444 13.61 25.33 -10.31
N PHE A 445 13.19 24.82 -9.15
CA PHE A 445 11.88 25.06 -8.49
C PHE A 445 12.07 25.78 -7.17
#